data_AF-A0A1C4XL46-F1
#
_entry.id   AF-A0A1C4XL46-F1
#
_cell.length_a   1.000
_cell.length_b   1.000
_cell.length_c   1.000
_cell.angle_alpha   90.00
_cell.angle_beta   90.00
_cell.angle_gamma   90.00
#
_symmetry.space_group_name_H-M   'P 1'
#
loop_
_entity.id
_entity.type
_entity.pdbx_description
1 polymer ?
#
loop_
_entity_poly.entity_id
_entity_poly.type
_entity_poly.pdbx_seq_one_letter_code
_entity_poly.pdbx_strand_id
1 'polypeptide(L)'
;MTTTVTAPSRNIALISARVIAGLLGSVQLAGAAFFLLIAPEAGVWLGLWIDVPIVALTLSAIFLKLGVAFLPGLSAARRIAMGFVAFPLGIAVTLVKITAYHEPEGVTFVVIDTVLLLLVLLARRSERR
;
A
#
# COMPACT_ATOMS: atom_id res chain seq x y z
N MET A 1 7.83 44.94 -12.16
CA MET A 1 8.52 43.68 -11.82
C MET A 1 7.47 42.61 -11.71
N THR A 2 7.32 41.75 -12.72
CA THR A 2 6.22 40.78 -12.83
C THR A 2 6.72 39.43 -12.33
N THR A 3 6.24 39.00 -11.17
CA THR A 3 6.55 37.68 -10.61
C THR A 3 5.65 36.63 -11.24
N THR A 4 6.15 35.95 -12.27
CA THR A 4 5.50 34.74 -12.81
C THR A 4 5.55 33.65 -11.74
N VAL A 5 4.41 33.39 -11.09
CA VAL A 5 4.23 32.21 -10.23
C VAL A 5 4.12 31.00 -11.14
N THR A 6 5.17 30.19 -11.19
CA THR A 6 5.14 28.89 -11.86
C THR A 6 4.16 27.99 -11.12
N ALA A 7 3.04 27.64 -11.77
CA ALA A 7 2.08 26.71 -11.21
C ALA A 7 2.75 25.34 -10.95
N PRO A 8 2.42 24.64 -9.85
CA PRO A 8 3.00 23.33 -9.57
C PRO A 8 2.73 22.36 -10.73
N SER A 9 3.77 21.74 -11.28
CA SER A 9 3.59 20.74 -12.32
C SER A 9 2.81 19.54 -11.74
N ARG A 10 1.80 19.06 -12.48
CA ARG A 10 0.94 17.96 -12.03
C ARG A 10 1.76 16.67 -11.99
N ASN A 11 2.06 16.16 -10.79
CA ASN A 11 2.81 14.91 -10.63
C ASN A 11 1.92 13.69 -10.93
N ILE A 12 1.82 13.32 -12.21
CA ILE A 12 0.97 12.22 -12.70
C ILE A 12 1.34 10.89 -12.03
N ALA A 13 2.63 10.64 -11.77
CA ALA A 13 3.09 9.43 -11.11
C ALA A 13 2.52 9.32 -9.68
N LEU A 14 2.52 10.42 -8.93
CA LEU A 14 1.93 10.44 -7.58
C LEU A 14 0.41 10.29 -7.63
N ILE A 15 -0.27 10.92 -8.60
CA ILE A 15 -1.73 10.75 -8.76
C ILE A 15 -2.08 9.30 -9.06
N SER A 16 -1.34 8.67 -9.98
CA SER A 16 -1.53 7.26 -10.35
C SER A 16 -1.29 6.35 -9.14
N ALA A 17 -0.20 6.59 -8.39
CA ALA A 17 0.10 5.86 -7.16
C ALA A 17 -1.05 5.97 -6.14
N ARG A 18 -1.65 7.15 -5.98
CA ARG A 18 -2.79 7.36 -5.07
C ARG A 18 -4.02 6.58 -5.48
N VAL A 19 -4.39 6.62 -6.76
CA VAL A 19 -5.58 5.90 -7.25
C VAL A 19 -5.40 4.40 -7.07
N ILE A 20 -4.26 3.86 -7.52
CA ILE A 20 -3.97 2.43 -7.44
C ILE A 20 -3.85 1.98 -5.98
N ALA A 21 -3.17 2.74 -5.12
CA ALA A 21 -3.06 2.42 -3.68
C ALA A 21 -4.43 2.45 -2.98
N GLY A 22 -5.32 3.36 -3.37
CA GLY A 22 -6.68 3.43 -2.86
C GLY A 22 -7.48 2.18 -3.24
N LEU A 23 -7.50 1.82 -4.52
CA LEU A 23 -8.18 0.62 -5.01
C LEU A 23 -7.63 -0.65 -4.36
N LEU A 24 -6.31 -0.82 -4.36
CA LEU A 24 -5.64 -1.96 -3.75
C LEU A 24 -5.94 -2.05 -2.26
N GLY A 25 -5.77 -0.94 -1.53
CA GLY A 25 -6.03 -0.89 -0.09
C GLY A 25 -7.48 -1.23 0.23
N SER A 26 -8.45 -0.75 -0.56
CA SER A 26 -9.86 -1.09 -0.36
C SER A 26 -10.17 -2.56 -0.61
N VAL A 27 -9.61 -3.15 -1.68
CA VAL A 27 -9.76 -4.59 -1.97
C VAL A 27 -9.13 -5.43 -0.87
N GLN A 28 -7.92 -5.08 -0.42
CA GLN A 28 -7.24 -5.78 0.66
C GLN A 28 -7.98 -5.63 2.00
N LEU A 29 -8.56 -4.46 2.28
CA LEU A 29 -9.37 -4.25 3.49
C LEU A 29 -10.64 -5.11 3.45
N ALA A 30 -11.32 -5.18 2.30
CA ALA A 30 -12.48 -6.04 2.13
C ALA A 30 -12.12 -7.52 2.31
N GLY A 31 -11.00 -7.97 1.75
CA GLY A 31 -10.47 -9.31 1.96
C GLY A 31 -10.14 -9.59 3.43
N ALA A 32 -9.43 -8.66 4.10
CA ALA A 32 -9.12 -8.78 5.52
C ALA A 32 -10.39 -8.85 6.39
N ALA A 33 -11.39 -8.02 6.11
CA ALA A 33 -12.67 -8.04 6.81
C ALA A 33 -13.41 -9.37 6.61
N PHE A 34 -13.41 -9.92 5.39
CA PHE A 34 -13.98 -11.24 5.11
C PHE A 34 -13.31 -12.33 5.95
N PHE A 35 -11.98 -12.38 5.97
CA PHE A 35 -11.25 -13.40 6.74
C PHE A 35 -11.39 -13.24 8.25
N LEU A 36 -11.51 -12.00 8.75
CA LEU A 36 -11.62 -11.75 10.19
C LEU A 36 -13.04 -11.94 10.74
N LEU A 37 -14.08 -11.73 9.93
CA LEU A 37 -15.46 -11.64 10.41
C LEU A 37 -16.37 -12.74 9.86
N ILE A 38 -16.02 -13.36 8.73
CA ILE A 38 -16.93 -14.24 7.98
C ILE A 38 -16.30 -15.62 7.73
N ALA A 39 -15.01 -15.68 7.39
CA ALA A 39 -14.37 -16.94 7.00
C ALA A 39 -14.35 -17.94 8.18
N PRO A 40 -14.67 -19.23 7.95
CA PRO A 40 -14.56 -20.27 8.96
C PRO A 40 -13.10 -20.43 9.44
N GLU A 41 -12.89 -20.62 10.74
CA GLU A 41 -11.53 -20.73 11.33
C GLU A 41 -10.75 -21.97 10.87
N ALA A 42 -11.44 -23.02 10.41
CA ALA A 42 -10.83 -24.31 10.09
C ALA A 42 -9.88 -24.21 8.89
N GLY A 43 -8.57 -24.22 9.16
CA GLY A 43 -7.51 -24.32 8.15
C GLY A 43 -6.92 -23.00 7.66
N VAL A 44 -7.28 -21.86 8.26
CA VAL A 44 -6.78 -20.53 7.86
C VAL A 44 -5.60 -20.06 8.71
N TRP A 45 -5.52 -20.51 9.97
CA TRP A 45 -4.64 -19.96 10.99
C TRP A 45 -3.51 -20.93 11.37
N LEU A 46 -2.28 -20.42 11.50
CA LEU A 46 -1.09 -21.22 11.82
C LEU A 46 -0.78 -21.25 13.33
N GLY A 47 -1.36 -20.34 14.11
CA GLY A 47 -1.18 -20.18 15.54
C GLY A 47 -1.04 -18.71 15.95
N LEU A 48 -1.59 -18.38 17.13
CA LEU A 48 -1.70 -17.01 17.65
C LEU A 48 -0.42 -16.18 17.53
N TRP A 49 0.74 -16.77 17.83
CA TRP A 49 2.04 -16.09 17.82
C TRP A 49 2.54 -15.69 16.43
N ILE A 50 2.01 -16.31 15.38
CA ILE A 50 2.32 -16.00 13.98
C ILE A 50 1.21 -15.13 13.40
N ASP A 51 -0.04 -15.53 13.60
CA ASP A 51 -1.19 -14.90 12.97
C ASP A 51 -1.39 -13.46 13.44
N VAL A 52 -1.30 -13.20 14.75
CA VAL A 52 -1.56 -11.86 15.29
C VAL A 52 -0.58 -10.82 14.73
N PRO A 53 0.75 -11.04 14.76
CA PRO A 53 1.69 -10.13 14.10
C PRO A 53 1.43 -9.97 12.60
N ILE A 54 1.16 -11.06 11.87
CA ILE A 54 0.95 -11.00 10.42
C ILE A 54 -0.31 -10.21 10.07
N VAL A 55 -1.40 -10.42 10.81
CA VAL A 55 -2.65 -9.64 10.65
C VAL A 55 -2.40 -8.17 10.98
N ALA A 56 -1.71 -7.87 12.08
CA ALA A 56 -1.40 -6.49 12.46
C ALA A 56 -0.55 -5.78 11.39
N LEU A 57 0.47 -6.45 10.84
CA LEU A 57 1.30 -5.90 9.76
C LEU A 57 0.52 -5.76 8.45
N THR A 58 -0.36 -6.71 8.13
CA THR A 58 -1.26 -6.65 6.97
C THR A 58 -2.17 -5.44 7.05
N LEU A 59 -2.88 -5.27 8.17
CA LEU A 59 -3.76 -4.12 8.41
C LEU A 59 -2.97 -2.81 8.39
N SER A 60 -1.77 -2.78 8.98
CA SER A 60 -0.89 -1.61 8.94
C SER A 60 -0.54 -1.22 7.50
N ALA A 61 -0.15 -2.19 6.67
CA ALA A 61 0.13 -1.96 5.25
C ALA A 61 -1.10 -1.43 4.50
N ILE A 62 -2.28 -2.02 4.73
CA ILE A 62 -3.56 -1.60 4.14
C ILE A 62 -3.87 -0.15 4.51
N PHE A 63 -3.82 0.21 5.80
CA PHE A 63 -4.14 1.56 6.25
C PHE A 63 -3.11 2.58 5.75
N LEU A 64 -1.84 2.22 5.63
CA LEU A 64 -0.84 3.09 5.01
C LEU A 64 -1.13 3.33 3.53
N LYS A 65 -1.52 2.31 2.76
CA LYS A 65 -1.92 2.46 1.34
C LYS A 65 -3.15 3.38 1.19
N LEU A 66 -4.16 3.16 2.03
CA LEU A 66 -5.34 4.04 2.08
C LEU A 66 -4.96 5.46 2.52
N GLY A 67 -4.00 5.59 3.43
CA GLY A 67 -3.44 6.87 3.86
C GLY A 67 -2.76 7.63 2.71
N VAL A 68 -1.94 6.94 1.92
CA VAL A 68 -1.33 7.49 0.70
C VAL A 68 -2.41 8.03 -0.24
N ALA A 69 -3.48 7.26 -0.46
CA ALA A 69 -4.57 7.59 -1.38
C ALA A 69 -5.43 8.77 -0.89
N PHE A 70 -5.95 8.66 0.33
CA PHE A 70 -7.12 9.41 0.79
C PHE A 70 -6.87 10.35 1.96
N LEU A 71 -5.78 10.19 2.75
CA LEU A 71 -5.61 10.99 3.97
C LEU A 71 -5.55 12.49 3.61
N PRO A 72 -6.48 13.34 4.09
CA PRO A 72 -6.52 14.75 3.72
C PRO A 72 -5.33 15.51 4.32
N GLY A 73 -4.97 16.64 3.71
CA GLY A 73 -3.92 17.53 4.22
C GLY A 73 -2.48 17.00 4.13
N LEU A 74 -2.25 15.74 3.70
CA LEU A 74 -0.91 15.23 3.45
C LEU A 74 -0.27 15.92 2.23
N SER A 75 0.89 16.55 2.47
CA SER A 75 1.76 17.08 1.41
C SER A 75 2.32 15.95 0.53
N ALA A 76 2.69 16.29 -0.70
CA ALA A 76 3.24 15.32 -1.66
C ALA A 76 4.46 14.56 -1.10
N ALA A 77 5.40 15.27 -0.49
CA ALA A 77 6.58 14.67 0.16
C ALA A 77 6.23 13.68 1.27
N ARG A 78 5.24 13.98 2.13
CA ARG A 78 4.80 13.07 3.19
C ARG A 78 4.07 11.85 2.62
N ARG A 79 3.27 12.01 1.55
CA ARG A 79 2.66 10.87 0.84
C ARG A 79 3.70 9.94 0.23
N ILE A 80 4.72 10.52 -0.38
CA ILE A 80 5.84 9.76 -0.94
C ILE A 80 6.58 8.99 0.16
N ALA A 81 6.90 9.65 1.27
CA ALA A 81 7.52 8.99 2.43
C ALA A 81 6.65 7.85 2.98
N MET A 82 5.34 8.08 3.09
CA MET A 82 4.39 7.04 3.51
C MET A 82 4.35 5.88 2.51
N GLY A 83 4.38 6.14 1.20
CA GLY A 83 4.45 5.12 0.16
C GLY A 83 5.72 4.26 0.24
N PHE A 84 6.87 4.87 0.57
CA PHE A 84 8.12 4.14 0.81
C PHE A 84 8.08 3.20 2.02
N VAL A 85 7.12 3.38 2.94
CA VAL A 85 6.88 2.44 4.04
C VAL A 85 5.78 1.44 3.63
N ALA A 86 4.68 1.92 3.09
CA ALA A 86 3.48 1.15 2.80
C ALA A 86 3.74 -0.03 1.85
N PHE A 87 4.41 0.22 0.72
CA PHE A 87 4.55 -0.78 -0.33
C PHE A 87 5.61 -1.84 -0.01
N PRO A 88 6.81 -1.50 0.50
CA PRO A 88 7.77 -2.52 0.93
C PRO A 88 7.23 -3.37 2.08
N LEU A 89 6.48 -2.78 3.02
CA LEU A 89 5.80 -3.54 4.07
C LEU A 89 4.77 -4.51 3.48
N GLY A 90 3.94 -4.03 2.55
CA GLY A 90 2.97 -4.86 1.83
C GLY A 90 3.63 -6.04 1.11
N ILE A 91 4.73 -5.80 0.39
CA ILE A 91 5.52 -6.84 -0.28
C ILE A 91 6.05 -7.86 0.73
N ALA A 92 6.74 -7.41 1.78
CA ALA A 92 7.36 -8.29 2.77
C ALA A 92 6.32 -9.20 3.46
N VAL A 93 5.19 -8.63 3.89
CA VAL A 93 4.10 -9.38 4.51
C VAL A 93 3.49 -10.37 3.51
N THR A 94 3.22 -9.93 2.28
CA THR A 94 2.61 -10.80 1.26
C THR A 94 3.52 -11.96 0.88
N LEU A 95 4.83 -11.76 0.82
CA LEU A 95 5.78 -12.86 0.59
C LEU A 95 5.70 -13.91 1.70
N VAL A 96 5.60 -13.49 2.97
CA VAL A 96 5.36 -14.42 4.08
C VAL A 96 4.03 -15.14 3.92
N LYS A 97 2.96 -14.45 3.52
CA LYS A 97 1.65 -15.07 3.26
C LYS A 97 1.71 -16.15 2.19
N ILE A 98 2.35 -15.87 1.06
CA ILE A 98 2.55 -16.84 -0.04
C ILE A 98 3.23 -18.11 0.49
N THR A 99 4.29 -17.97 1.29
CA THR A 99 5.09 -19.12 1.74
C THR A 99 4.50 -19.85 2.93
N ALA A 100 3.96 -19.13 3.92
CA ALA A 100 3.50 -19.72 5.17
C ALA A 100 2.03 -20.17 5.08
N TYR A 101 1.19 -19.37 4.42
CA TYR A 101 -0.26 -19.62 4.30
C TYR A 101 -0.64 -20.23 2.95
N HIS A 102 0.33 -20.49 2.07
CA HIS A 102 0.11 -21.14 0.77
C HIS A 102 -0.91 -20.37 -0.09
N GLU A 103 -0.85 -19.04 -0.06
CA GLU A 103 -1.73 -18.13 -0.81
C GLU A 103 -1.05 -17.65 -2.11
N PRO A 104 -1.09 -18.41 -3.23
CA PRO A 104 -0.41 -18.03 -4.47
C PRO A 104 -0.97 -16.75 -5.09
N GLU A 105 -2.22 -16.39 -4.81
CA GLU A 105 -2.85 -15.13 -5.24
C GLU A 105 -2.06 -13.89 -4.74
N GLY A 106 -1.29 -14.04 -3.67
CA GLY A 106 -0.39 -13.02 -3.13
C GLY A 106 0.61 -12.47 -4.16
N VAL A 107 1.00 -13.26 -5.17
CA VAL A 107 1.93 -12.82 -6.22
C VAL A 107 1.40 -11.58 -6.94
N THR A 108 0.10 -11.51 -7.20
CA THR A 108 -0.53 -10.35 -7.86
C THR A 108 -0.37 -9.10 -7.02
N PHE A 109 -0.56 -9.20 -5.70
CA PHE A 109 -0.39 -8.06 -4.79
C PHE A 109 1.06 -7.59 -4.72
N VAL A 110 2.04 -8.51 -4.72
CA VAL A 110 3.47 -8.17 -4.76
C VAL A 110 3.82 -7.40 -6.03
N VAL A 111 3.31 -7.82 -7.19
CA VAL A 111 3.52 -7.12 -8.46
C VAL A 111 2.94 -5.71 -8.39
N ILE A 112 1.70 -5.55 -7.92
CA ILE A 112 1.05 -4.23 -7.84
C ILE A 112 1.80 -3.32 -6.85
N ASP A 113 2.20 -3.82 -5.68
CA ASP A 113 2.98 -3.05 -4.71
C ASP A 113 4.34 -2.63 -5.25
N THR A 114 4.98 -3.48 -6.06
CA THR A 114 6.23 -3.14 -6.76
C THR A 114 6.01 -2.01 -7.76
N VAL A 115 4.93 -2.06 -8.54
CA VAL A 115 4.54 -0.97 -9.45
C VAL A 115 4.27 0.32 -8.69
N LEU A 116 3.56 0.26 -7.56
CA LEU A 116 3.30 1.40 -6.69
C LEU A 116 4.59 2.02 -6.14
N LEU A 117 5.55 1.19 -5.72
CA LEU A 117 6.87 1.64 -5.29
C LEU A 117 7.62 2.36 -6.41
N LEU A 118 7.59 1.83 -7.63
CA LEU A 118 8.17 2.48 -8.81
C LEU A 118 7.51 3.83 -9.11
N LEU A 119 6.18 3.93 -9.02
CA LEU A 119 5.47 5.19 -9.21
C LEU A 119 5.86 6.23 -8.15
N VAL A 120 6.04 5.82 -6.89
CA VAL A 120 6.51 6.72 -5.83
C VAL A 120 7.97 7.15 -6.02
N LEU A 121 8.84 6.26 -6.50
CA LEU A 121 10.21 6.60 -6.91
C LEU A 121 10.22 7.65 -8.03
N LEU A 122 9.40 7.45 -9.06
CA LEU A 122 9.26 8.39 -10.17
C LEU A 122 8.71 9.74 -9.71
N ALA A 123 7.69 9.72 -8.85
CA ALA A 123 7.12 10.91 -8.25
C ALA A 123 8.18 11.69 -7.45
N ARG A 124 9.00 10.99 -6.66
CA ARG A 124 10.10 11.61 -5.89
C ARG A 124 11.17 12.23 -6.78
N ARG A 125 11.49 11.58 -7.89
CA ARG A 125 12.44 12.13 -8.88
C ARG A 125 11.90 13.41 -9.51
N SER A 126 10.60 13.47 -9.79
CA SER A 126 9.95 14.65 -10.35
C SER A 126 9.89 15.83 -9.39
N GLU A 127 9.86 15.62 -8.07
CA GLU A 127 9.91 16.72 -7.08
C GLU A 127 11.30 17.35 -6.94
N ARG A 128 12.35 16.62 -7.34
CA ARG A 128 13.75 17.07 -7.21
C ARG A 128 14.27 17.82 -8.43
N ARG A 129 13.50 17.81 -9.53
CA ARG A 129 13.82 18.49 -10.79
C ARG A 129 13.04 19.79 -10.87
#